data_AF-A0A7Y8ITM1-F1
#
_entry.id   AF-A0A7Y8ITM1-F1
#
_cell.length_a   1.000
_cell.length_b   1.000
_cell.length_c   1.000
_cell.angle_alpha   90.00
_cell.angle_beta   90.00
_cell.angle_gamma   90.00
#
_symmetry.space_group_name_H-M   'P 1'
#
loop_
_entity.id
_entity.type
_entity.pdbx_description
1 polymer ?
#
loop_
_entity_poly.entity_id
_entity_poly.type
_entity_poly.pdbx_seq_one_letter_code
_entity_poly.pdbx_strand_id
1 'polypeptide(L)'
;MKIFLYFGASDRSGLILEKLIKTHLPEVEMAVYRTIDNLAQSLRHPTENSDVAVLLVSNQEDLKNILSIAHLFQNIRIILLVPSKEAEIVALAHRLRPRFLTDINTDLAEITAVLKKMFKDQ
;
A
#
# COMPACT_ATOMS: atom_id res chain seq x y z
N MET A 1 5.17 14.52 -2.14
CA MET A 1 4.31 13.44 -2.65
C MET A 1 5.17 12.24 -2.94
N LYS A 2 5.03 11.21 -2.14
CA LYS A 2 5.77 9.96 -2.31
C LYS A 2 4.83 8.76 -2.19
N ILE A 3 5.18 7.69 -2.89
CA ILE A 3 4.56 6.39 -2.77
C ILE A 3 5.44 5.49 -1.89
N PHE A 4 4.86 4.97 -0.82
CA PHE A 4 5.42 3.89 -0.02
C PHE A 4 4.81 2.57 -0.52
N LEU A 5 5.57 1.79 -1.29
CA LEU A 5 5.12 0.50 -1.80
C LEU A 5 5.64 -0.62 -0.91
N TYR A 6 4.75 -1.38 -0.29
CA TYR A 6 5.07 -2.55 0.52
C TYR A 6 4.58 -3.84 -0.14
N PHE A 7 5.47 -4.82 -0.26
CA PHE A 7 5.11 -6.19 -0.57
C PHE A 7 6.23 -7.16 -0.17
N GLY A 8 5.85 -8.38 0.22
CA GLY A 8 6.79 -9.44 0.57
C GLY A 8 7.77 -9.77 -0.57
N ALA A 9 8.99 -10.17 -0.23
CA ALA A 9 10.07 -10.39 -1.23
C ALA A 9 9.75 -11.45 -2.29
N SER A 10 8.85 -12.39 -1.97
CA SER A 10 8.44 -13.48 -2.87
C SER A 10 7.20 -13.12 -3.70
N ASP A 11 6.64 -11.93 -3.54
CA ASP A 11 5.38 -11.52 -4.18
C ASP A 11 5.63 -11.00 -5.61
N ARG A 12 5.23 -11.82 -6.59
CA ARG A 12 5.33 -11.47 -8.02
C ARG A 12 4.39 -10.32 -8.39
N SER A 13 3.21 -10.25 -7.79
CA SER A 13 2.23 -9.20 -8.05
C SER A 13 2.80 -7.84 -7.64
N GLY A 14 3.56 -7.79 -6.54
CA GLY A 14 4.26 -6.58 -6.15
C GLY A 14 5.30 -6.12 -7.18
N LEU A 15 6.08 -7.03 -7.77
CA LEU A 15 7.06 -6.66 -8.81
C LEU A 15 6.38 -6.08 -10.07
N ILE A 16 5.25 -6.65 -10.45
CA ILE A 16 4.44 -6.16 -11.58
C ILE A 16 3.90 -4.77 -11.24
N LEU A 17 3.34 -4.60 -10.05
CA LEU A 17 2.80 -3.32 -9.59
C LEU A 17 3.86 -2.23 -9.52
N GLU A 18 5.05 -2.54 -8.99
CA GLU A 18 6.20 -1.63 -8.96
C GLU A 18 6.52 -1.10 -10.36
N LYS A 19 6.55 -2.00 -11.35
CA LYS A 19 6.83 -1.65 -12.75
C LYS A 19 5.71 -0.82 -13.36
N LEU A 20 4.45 -1.15 -13.08
CA LEU A 20 3.29 -0.40 -13.57
C LEU A 20 3.26 1.02 -13.01
N ILE A 21 3.51 1.19 -11.71
CA ILE A 21 3.57 2.52 -11.07
C ILE A 21 4.70 3.35 -11.70
N LYS A 22 5.91 2.79 -11.82
CA LYS A 22 7.04 3.46 -12.49
C LYS A 22 6.72 3.89 -13.93
N THR A 23 5.98 3.07 -14.66
CA THR A 23 5.62 3.34 -16.05
C THR A 23 4.55 4.43 -16.17
N HIS A 24 3.55 4.43 -15.27
CA HIS A 24 2.40 5.32 -15.37
C HIS A 24 2.51 6.61 -14.55
N LEU A 25 3.44 6.66 -13.60
CA LEU A 25 3.68 7.77 -12.68
C LEU A 25 5.20 8.01 -12.52
N PRO A 26 5.96 8.26 -13.60
CA PRO A 26 7.42 8.38 -13.54
C PRO A 26 7.90 9.60 -12.72
N GLU A 27 7.05 10.63 -12.62
CA GLU A 27 7.31 11.88 -11.90
C GLU A 27 7.18 11.72 -10.37
N VAL A 28 6.53 10.65 -9.89
CA VAL A 28 6.22 10.47 -8.47
C VAL A 28 7.32 9.68 -7.80
N GLU A 29 7.91 10.21 -6.72
CA GLU A 29 8.90 9.48 -5.95
C GLU A 29 8.27 8.20 -5.37
N MET A 30 8.93 7.06 -5.55
CA MET A 30 8.48 5.79 -5.01
C MET A 30 9.61 5.09 -4.27
N ALA A 31 9.32 4.67 -3.03
CA ALA A 31 10.19 3.79 -2.27
C ALA A 31 9.52 2.43 -2.04
N VAL A 32 10.32 1.37 -2.18
CA VAL A 32 9.84 -0.01 -2.12
C VAL A 32 10.38 -0.68 -0.86
N TYR A 33 9.49 -1.29 -0.09
CA TYR A 33 9.78 -1.93 1.19
C TYR A 33 9.36 -3.39 1.13
N ARG A 34 10.27 -4.26 1.57
CA ARG A 34 10.13 -5.73 1.52
C ARG A 34 9.92 -6.36 2.90
N THR A 35 10.05 -5.55 3.94
CA THR A 35 9.92 -5.92 5.36
C THR A 35 9.19 -4.83 6.10
N ILE A 36 8.47 -5.22 7.15
CA ILE A 36 7.74 -4.30 8.01
C ILE A 36 8.69 -3.36 8.75
N ASP A 37 9.85 -3.85 9.17
CA ASP A 37 10.85 -3.02 9.86
C ASP A 37 11.36 -1.85 9.00
N ASN A 38 11.67 -2.11 7.73
CA ASN A 38 12.14 -1.07 6.82
C ASN A 38 11.04 -0.04 6.51
N LEU A 39 9.79 -0.52 6.35
CA LEU A 39 8.64 0.36 6.17
C LEU A 39 8.43 1.23 7.42
N ALA A 40 8.40 0.61 8.60
CA ALA A 40 8.20 1.29 9.87
C ALA A 40 9.29 2.34 10.14
N GLN A 41 10.56 2.00 9.89
CA GLN A 41 11.67 2.93 10.02
C GLN A 41 11.46 4.16 9.12
N SER A 42 11.03 3.95 7.88
CA SER A 42 10.78 5.06 6.96
C SER A 42 9.57 5.91 7.35
N LEU A 43 8.52 5.31 7.89
CA LEU A 43 7.30 6.01 8.31
C LEU A 43 7.46 6.80 9.62
N ARG A 44 8.53 6.56 10.39
CA ARG A 44 8.87 7.36 11.57
C ARG A 44 9.43 8.75 11.21
N HIS A 45 9.89 8.94 9.98
CA HIS A 45 10.29 10.24 9.49
C HIS A 45 9.05 11.08 9.11
N PRO A 46 9.15 12.42 9.14
CA PRO A 46 8.03 13.28 8.73
C PRO A 46 7.53 12.90 7.34
N THR A 47 6.22 12.64 7.24
CA THR A 47 5.53 12.37 5.98
C THR A 47 4.60 13.53 5.64
N GLU A 48 4.43 13.77 4.35
CA GLU A 48 3.53 14.81 3.86
C GLU A 48 2.10 14.26 3.84
N ASN A 49 1.09 15.10 4.10
CA ASN A 49 -0.34 14.70 4.06
C ASN A 49 -0.82 14.21 2.67
N SER A 50 0.04 14.38 1.66
CA SER A 50 -0.18 13.97 0.26
C SER A 50 0.40 12.58 -0.06
N ASP A 51 1.11 11.96 0.88
CA ASP A 51 1.78 10.69 0.63
C ASP A 51 0.79 9.53 0.61
N VAL A 52 1.13 8.51 -0.17
CA VAL A 52 0.29 7.33 -0.38
C VAL A 52 1.07 6.07 -0.03
N ALA A 53 0.48 5.22 0.80
CA ALA A 53 0.98 3.87 1.04
C ALA A 53 0.19 2.87 0.20
N VAL A 54 0.89 2.07 -0.59
CA VAL A 54 0.33 0.95 -1.35
C VAL A 54 0.84 -0.32 -0.70
N LEU A 55 -0.05 -1.04 -0.03
CA LEU A 55 0.28 -2.18 0.82
C LEU A 55 -0.28 -3.45 0.20
N LEU A 56 0.58 -4.36 -0.27
CA LEU A 56 0.19 -5.69 -0.69
C LEU A 56 0.46 -6.66 0.44
N VAL A 57 -0.61 -7.29 0.90
CA VAL A 57 -0.59 -8.20 2.02
C VAL A 57 -0.76 -9.62 1.50
N SER A 58 0.19 -10.49 1.82
CA SER A 58 0.20 -11.85 1.28
C SER A 58 -0.63 -12.84 2.12
N ASN A 59 -0.84 -12.56 3.41
CA ASN A 59 -1.59 -13.43 4.33
C ASN A 59 -2.09 -12.66 5.58
N GLN A 60 -2.85 -13.33 6.44
CA GLN A 60 -3.39 -12.70 7.66
C GLN A 60 -2.31 -12.28 8.67
N GLU A 61 -1.19 -13.00 8.75
CA GLU A 61 -0.08 -12.66 9.64
C GLU A 61 0.61 -11.36 9.20
N ASP A 62 0.84 -11.22 7.90
CA ASP A 62 1.35 -10.00 7.28
C ASP A 62 0.41 -8.81 7.53
N LEU A 63 -0.92 -9.02 7.44
CA LEU A 63 -1.91 -7.99 7.80
C LEU A 63 -1.76 -7.55 9.26
N LYS A 64 -1.59 -8.51 10.18
CA LYS A 64 -1.40 -8.24 11.61
C LYS A 64 -0.09 -7.47 11.86
N ASN A 65 0.98 -7.79 11.13
CA ASN A 65 2.24 -7.08 11.23
C ASN A 65 2.10 -5.62 10.77
N ILE A 66 1.38 -5.35 9.67
CA ILE A 66 1.07 -3.97 9.26
C ILE A 66 0.20 -3.26 10.30
N LEU A 67 -0.81 -3.95 10.85
CA LEU A 67 -1.67 -3.39 11.89
C LEU A 67 -0.88 -2.98 13.15
N SER A 68 0.22 -3.66 13.47
CA SER A 68 1.08 -3.29 14.61
C SER A 68 1.71 -1.90 14.46
N ILE A 69 1.92 -1.45 13.21
CA ILE A 69 2.46 -0.13 12.87
C ILE A 69 1.39 0.83 12.32
N ALA A 70 0.10 0.51 12.47
CA ALA A 70 -1.02 1.32 11.98
C ALA A 70 -0.94 2.80 12.40
N HIS A 71 -0.40 3.06 13.61
CA HIS A 71 -0.23 4.40 14.17
C HIS A 71 0.75 5.27 13.37
N LEU A 72 1.64 4.69 12.56
CA LEU A 72 2.58 5.43 11.71
C LEU A 72 1.93 5.95 10.42
N PHE A 73 0.72 5.52 10.08
CA PHE A 73 0.02 5.92 8.84
C PHE A 73 -0.96 7.09 9.03
N GLN A 74 -0.98 7.78 10.17
CA GLN A 74 -2.04 8.75 10.51
C GLN A 74 -2.27 9.86 9.47
N ASN A 75 -1.24 10.24 8.71
CA ASN A 75 -1.31 11.27 7.68
C ASN A 75 -1.14 10.73 6.25
N ILE A 76 -1.20 9.40 6.08
CA ILE A 76 -0.90 8.74 4.82
C ILE A 76 -2.16 8.10 4.27
N ARG A 77 -2.40 8.31 2.98
CA ARG A 77 -3.53 7.70 2.28
C ARG A 77 -3.18 6.25 1.99
N ILE A 78 -3.98 5.29 2.44
CA ILE A 78 -3.67 3.87 2.27
C ILE A 78 -4.49 3.28 1.11
N ILE A 79 -3.81 2.60 0.21
CA ILE A 79 -4.34 1.63 -0.75
C ILE A 79 -3.90 0.25 -0.26
N LEU A 80 -4.86 -0.64 0.01
CA LEU A 80 -4.60 -1.94 0.62
C LEU A 80 -5.09 -3.06 -0.29
N LEU A 81 -4.20 -3.99 -0.62
CA LEU A 81 -4.50 -5.21 -1.35
C LEU A 81 -4.42 -6.38 -0.36
N VAL A 82 -5.53 -7.10 -0.19
CA VAL A 82 -5.65 -8.25 0.72
C VAL A 82 -5.61 -9.58 -0.02
N PRO A 83 -5.21 -10.68 0.65
CA PRO A 83 -5.12 -11.99 0.00
C PRO A 83 -6.48 -12.61 -0.31
N SER A 84 -7.52 -12.28 0.47
CA SER A 84 -8.90 -12.74 0.25
C SER A 84 -9.91 -11.69 0.74
N LYS A 85 -11.14 -11.74 0.21
CA LYS A 85 -12.28 -10.89 0.62
C LYS A 85 -13.13 -11.53 1.72
N GLU A 86 -12.55 -12.45 2.48
CA GLU A 86 -13.24 -13.03 3.64
C GLU A 86 -13.54 -11.97 4.69
N ALA A 87 -14.70 -12.10 5.34
CA ALA A 87 -15.21 -11.09 6.26
C ALA A 87 -14.21 -10.75 7.39
N GLU A 88 -13.49 -11.74 7.91
CA GLU A 88 -12.48 -11.53 8.95
C GLU A 88 -11.29 -10.69 8.44
N ILE A 89 -10.76 -11.02 7.26
CA ILE A 89 -9.65 -10.29 6.63
C ILE A 89 -10.07 -8.86 6.30
N VAL A 90 -11.26 -8.68 5.74
CA VAL A 90 -11.81 -7.36 5.39
C VAL A 90 -12.05 -6.52 6.66
N ALA A 91 -12.60 -7.10 7.72
CA ALA A 91 -12.79 -6.41 9.00
C ALA A 91 -11.46 -5.94 9.61
N LEU A 92 -10.44 -6.80 9.58
CA LEU A 92 -9.08 -6.43 10.02
C LEU A 92 -8.47 -5.33 9.15
N ALA A 93 -8.62 -5.44 7.83
CA ALA A 93 -8.12 -4.46 6.87
C ALA A 93 -8.74 -3.07 7.07
N HIS A 94 -10.04 -2.99 7.38
CA HIS A 94 -10.71 -1.71 7.66
C HIS A 94 -10.16 -0.98 8.88
N ARG A 95 -9.46 -1.65 9.80
CA ARG A 95 -8.80 -0.97 10.95
C ARG A 95 -7.67 -0.04 10.51
N LEU A 96 -7.08 -0.26 9.33
CA LEU A 96 -6.11 0.64 8.71
C LEU A 96 -6.77 1.86 8.06
N ARG A 97 -8.10 1.88 7.95
CA ARG A 97 -8.88 2.94 7.27
C ARG A 97 -8.37 3.21 5.85
N PRO A 98 -8.24 2.18 4.98
CA PRO A 98 -7.81 2.39 3.61
C PRO A 98 -8.79 3.27 2.84
N ARG A 99 -8.25 4.12 1.97
CA ARG A 99 -9.06 4.86 0.97
C ARG A 99 -9.49 3.95 -0.18
N PHE A 100 -8.74 2.88 -0.42
CA PHE A 100 -9.07 1.85 -1.40
C PHE A 100 -8.66 0.48 -0.88
N LEU A 101 -9.58 -0.48 -0.90
CA LEU A 101 -9.36 -1.85 -0.47
C LEU A 101 -9.78 -2.79 -1.61
N THR A 102 -8.88 -3.65 -2.06
CA THR A 102 -9.20 -4.70 -3.04
C THR A 102 -8.43 -5.99 -2.75
N ASP A 103 -8.68 -7.05 -3.52
CA ASP A 103 -7.91 -8.29 -3.43
C ASP A 103 -6.72 -8.32 -4.39
N ILE A 104 -5.71 -9.13 -4.07
CA ILE A 104 -4.47 -9.26 -4.85
C ILE A 104 -4.66 -9.83 -6.26
N ASN A 105 -5.81 -10.47 -6.55
CA ASN A 105 -6.12 -11.02 -7.88
C ASN A 105 -6.80 -9.99 -8.79
N THR A 106 -7.11 -8.80 -8.26
CA THR A 106 -7.64 -7.69 -9.05
C THR A 106 -6.59 -7.18 -10.04
N ASP A 107 -7.06 -6.63 -11.17
CA ASP A 107 -6.17 -6.02 -12.16
C ASP A 107 -5.36 -4.88 -11.52
N LEU A 108 -4.03 -5.05 -11.48
CA LEU A 108 -3.09 -4.08 -10.94
C LEU A 108 -3.13 -2.74 -11.70
N ALA A 109 -3.65 -2.71 -12.93
CA ALA A 109 -3.90 -1.47 -13.66
C ALA A 109 -4.90 -0.57 -12.92
N GLU A 110 -5.88 -1.14 -12.21
CA GLU A 110 -6.85 -0.38 -11.41
C GLU A 110 -6.14 0.41 -10.31
N ILE A 111 -5.10 -0.16 -9.70
CA ILE A 111 -4.30 0.52 -8.66
C ILE A 111 -3.64 1.77 -9.23
N THR A 112 -3.13 1.72 -10.45
CA THR A 112 -2.53 2.91 -11.09
C THR A 112 -3.56 3.98 -11.42
N ALA A 113 -4.80 3.60 -11.77
CA ALA A 113 -5.90 4.53 -12.00
C ALA A 113 -6.33 5.22 -10.68
N VAL A 114 -6.45 4.44 -9.60
CA VAL A 114 -6.73 4.95 -8.25
C VAL A 114 -5.64 5.91 -7.79
N LEU A 115 -4.36 5.53 -7.95
CA LEU A 115 -3.23 6.40 -7.63
C LEU A 115 -3.30 7.72 -8.40
N LYS A 116 -3.48 7.68 -9.73
CA LYS A 116 -3.66 8.89 -10.56
C LYS A 116 -4.77 9.79 -10.05
N LYS A 117 -5.90 9.21 -9.65
CA LYS A 117 -7.01 9.98 -9.07
C LYS A 117 -6.62 10.62 -7.74
N MET A 118 -5.99 9.87 -6.84
CA MET A 118 -5.54 10.39 -5.54
C MET A 118 -4.52 11.53 -5.66
N PHE A 119 -3.69 11.52 -6.69
CA PHE A 119 -2.73 12.59 -6.99
C PHE A 119 -3.37 13.79 -7.69
N LYS A 120 -4.48 13.60 -8.40
CA LYS A 120 -5.23 14.69 -9.08
C LYS A 120 -6.24 15.40 -8.20
N ASP A 121 -6.87 14.70 -7.24
CA ASP A 121 -7.89 15.25 -6.34
C ASP A 121 -7.28 16.12 -5.22
N GLN A 122 -6.39 17.05 -5.57
CA GLN A 122 -5.87 18.10 -4.68
C GLN A 122 -6.66 19.40 -4.81
#